data_AF-E6PKL1-F1
#
_entry.id   AF-E6PKL1-F1
#
_cell.length_a   1.000
_cell.length_b   1.000
_cell.length_c   1.000
_cell.angle_alpha   90.00
_cell.angle_beta   90.00
_cell.angle_gamma   90.00
#
_symmetry.space_group_name_H-M   'P 1'
#
loop_
_entity.id
_entity.type
_entity.pdbx_description
1 polymer ?
#
loop_
_entity_poly.entity_id
_entity_poly.type
_entity_poly.pdbx_seq_one_letter_code
_entity_poly.pdbx_strand_id
1 'polypeptide(L)'
;MASAYACAQIGYRRQIAPGVNIDAGFAFGRDFATVSSGIPTIGGEFVAVHAGASLRFGPGDLTVGTRFMNRPISESHHLHIRTAEYLIGYRVTF
;
A
#
# COMPACT_ATOMS: atom_id res chain seq x y z
N MET A 1 15.17 -7.74 -1.43
CA MET A 1 15.15 -6.26 -1.37
C MET A 1 14.00 -5.85 -0.46
N ALA A 2 14.26 -5.19 0.66
CA ALA A 2 13.23 -4.68 1.55
C ALA A 2 13.26 -3.15 1.49
N SER A 3 12.46 -2.53 0.61
CA SER A 3 12.31 -1.08 0.61
C SER A 3 11.42 -0.70 1.79
N ALA A 4 11.93 0.17 2.65
CA ALA A 4 11.14 0.70 3.76
C ALA A 4 10.43 1.95 3.24
N TYR A 5 9.11 2.04 3.39
CA TYR A 5 8.36 3.22 3.02
C TYR A 5 7.48 3.66 4.18
N ALA A 6 7.28 4.98 4.30
CA ALA A 6 6.32 5.55 5.22
C ALA A 6 5.28 6.34 4.43
N CYS A 7 4.01 6.23 4.82
CA CYS A 7 2.93 6.93 4.15
C CYS A 7 1.81 7.32 5.10
N ALA A 8 1.10 8.38 4.71
CA ALA A 8 -0.24 8.64 5.17
C ALA A 8 -1.23 7.97 4.23
N GLN A 9 -2.30 7.40 4.79
CA GLN A 9 -3.36 6.75 4.03
C GLN A 9 -4.70 7.26 4.51
N ILE A 10 -5.57 7.58 3.56
CA ILE A 10 -6.96 7.93 3.77
C ILE A 10 -7.84 7.01 2.95
N GLY A 11 -8.92 6.52 3.52
CA GLY A 11 -9.80 5.59 2.82
C GLY A 11 -11.17 5.48 3.46
N TYR A 12 -12.06 4.84 2.72
CA TYR A 12 -13.39 4.50 3.17
C TYR A 12 -13.46 3.01 3.39
N ARG A 13 -14.11 2.61 4.49
CA ARG A 13 -14.50 1.24 4.74
C ARG A 13 -16.01 1.19 4.87
N ARG A 14 -16.63 0.23 4.19
CA ARG A 14 -18.07 -0.01 4.24
C ARG A 14 -18.35 -1.47 4.52
N GLN A 15 -19.20 -1.71 5.51
CA GLN A 15 -19.76 -3.03 5.75
C GLN A 15 -20.82 -3.35 4.68
N ILE A 16 -20.67 -4.49 4.01
CA ILE A 16 -21.60 -4.96 2.97
C ILE A 16 -22.46 -6.13 3.45
N ALA A 17 -21.98 -6.88 4.43
CA ALA A 17 -22.71 -7.96 5.11
C ALA A 17 -22.19 -8.09 6.55
N PRO A 18 -22.90 -8.79 7.45
CA PRO A 18 -22.39 -9.10 8.79
C PRO A 18 -20.98 -9.70 8.74
N GLY A 19 -20.00 -8.99 9.31
CA GLY A 19 -18.60 -9.44 9.32
C GLY A 19 -17.85 -9.30 8.00
N VAL A 20 -18.43 -8.73 6.94
CA VAL A 20 -17.75 -8.51 5.65
C VAL A 20 -17.71 -7.03 5.32
N ASN A 21 -16.51 -6.49 5.11
CA ASN A 21 -16.31 -5.11 4.71
C ASN A 21 -15.54 -5.05 3.39
N ILE A 22 -15.83 -4.01 2.61
CA ILE A 22 -14.98 -3.56 1.51
C ILE A 22 -14.29 -2.26 1.92
N ASP A 23 -13.09 -2.05 1.41
CA ASP A 23 -12.35 -0.81 1.59
C ASP A 23 -11.70 -0.35 0.30
N ALA A 24 -11.57 0.96 0.19
CA ALA A 24 -10.81 1.60 -0.86
C ALA A 24 -10.20 2.89 -0.33
N GLY A 25 -9.08 3.29 -0.88
CA GLY A 25 -8.45 4.51 -0.44
C GLY A 25 -7.20 4.87 -1.22
N PHE A 26 -6.60 5.95 -0.75
CA PHE A 26 -5.47 6.60 -1.35
C PHE A 26 -4.39 6.76 -0.29
N ALA A 27 -3.15 6.53 -0.69
CA ALA A 27 -1.98 6.75 0.15
C ALA A 27 -0.97 7.63 -0.61
N PHE A 28 -0.30 8.47 0.14
CA PHE A 28 0.85 9.21 -0.34
C PHE A 28 1.94 9.13 0.70
N GLY A 29 3.19 9.07 0.26
CA GLY A 29 4.28 8.86 1.18
C GLY A 29 5.62 8.94 0.50
N ARG A 30 6.62 8.41 1.18
CA ARG A 30 7.99 8.37 0.70
C ARG A 30 8.54 6.96 0.82
N ASP A 31 9.20 6.52 -0.24
CA ASP A 31 10.00 5.30 -0.23
C ASP A 31 11.43 5.68 0.19
N PHE A 32 11.95 5.00 1.21
CA PHE A 32 13.33 5.09 1.64
C PHE A 32 14.05 3.92 1.02
N ALA A 33 14.53 4.12 -0.20
CA ALA A 33 15.35 3.13 -0.88
C ALA A 33 16.50 2.66 0.01
N THR A 34 16.55 1.36 0.28
CA THR A 34 17.62 0.70 1.04
C THR A 34 18.71 0.24 0.08
N VAL A 35 19.94 0.68 0.37
CA VAL A 35 21.14 0.41 -0.42
C VAL A 35 21.45 -1.10 -0.35
N SER A 36 21.42 -1.82 -1.47
CA SER A 36 21.96 -3.19 -1.52
C SER A 36 22.99 -3.42 -2.62
N SER A 37 23.27 -2.44 -3.49
CA SER A 37 24.26 -2.61 -4.55
C SER A 37 24.74 -1.27 -5.10
N GLY A 38 25.72 -0.62 -4.45
CA GLY A 38 26.62 0.40 -5.03
C GLY A 38 26.04 1.63 -5.76
N ILE A 39 24.73 1.72 -5.93
CA ILE A 39 23.99 2.73 -6.66
C ILE A 39 22.89 3.18 -5.69
N PRO A 40 22.93 4.42 -5.19
CA PRO A 40 21.86 4.93 -4.36
C PRO A 40 20.61 5.09 -5.23
N THR A 41 19.61 4.22 -5.02
CA THR A 41 18.26 4.51 -5.53
C THR A 41 17.77 5.72 -4.75
N ILE A 42 17.34 6.76 -5.44
CA ILE A 42 16.85 7.99 -4.81
C ILE A 42 15.49 7.66 -4.18
N GLY A 43 15.39 7.78 -2.86
CA GLY A 43 14.11 7.68 -2.15
C GLY A 43 13.16 8.78 -2.64
N GLY A 44 12.05 8.37 -3.24
CA GLY A 44 11.09 9.26 -3.91
C GLY A 44 9.75 9.31 -3.20
N GLU A 45 9.01 10.40 -3.41
CA GLU A 45 7.60 10.45 -3.06
C GLU A 45 6.83 9.42 -3.88
N PHE A 46 5.76 8.86 -3.32
CA PHE A 46 4.88 7.97 -4.08
C PHE A 46 3.44 8.29 -3.79
N VAL A 47 2.60 7.93 -4.76
CA VAL A 47 1.16 7.87 -4.59
C VAL A 47 0.68 6.46 -4.85
N ALA A 48 -0.32 6.03 -4.10
CA ALA A 48 -0.90 4.72 -4.25
C ALA A 48 -2.42 4.76 -4.06
N VAL A 49 -3.11 3.87 -4.77
CA VAL A 49 -4.52 3.57 -4.55
C VAL A 49 -4.62 2.12 -4.11
N HIS A 50 -5.55 1.82 -3.21
CA HIS A 50 -5.84 0.47 -2.79
C HIS A 50 -7.33 0.18 -2.84
N ALA A 51 -7.65 -1.08 -3.05
CA ALA A 51 -8.99 -1.62 -2.91
C ALA A 51 -8.89 -3.02 -2.31
N GLY A 52 -9.78 -3.34 -1.38
CA GLY A 52 -9.73 -4.57 -0.61
C GLY A 52 -11.07 -4.99 -0.03
N ALA A 53 -11.05 -6.17 0.56
CA ALA A 53 -12.12 -6.72 1.34
C ALA A 53 -11.57 -7.34 2.62
N SER A 54 -12.39 -7.38 3.65
CA SER A 54 -12.06 -8.01 4.92
C SER A 54 -13.23 -8.83 5.44
N LEU A 55 -12.90 -9.95 6.05
CA LEU A 55 -13.82 -10.87 6.70
C LEU A 55 -13.43 -11.01 8.17
N ARG A 56 -14.38 -10.77 9.07
CA ARG A 56 -14.21 -11.02 10.50
C ARG A 56 -14.01 -12.51 10.73
N PHE A 57 -12.87 -12.87 11.30
CA PHE A 57 -12.50 -14.24 11.60
C PHE A 57 -11.90 -14.30 13.00
N GLY A 58 -12.66 -14.86 13.95
CA GLY A 58 -12.26 -14.91 15.36
C GLY A 58 -12.11 -13.51 15.98
N PRO A 59 -10.98 -13.22 16.67
CA PRO A 59 -10.74 -11.92 17.30
C PRO A 59 -10.28 -10.82 16.34
N GLY A 60 -10.18 -11.09 15.03
CA GLY A 60 -9.67 -10.13 14.05
C GLY A 60 -10.37 -10.19 12.70
N ASP A 61 -9.75 -9.54 11.72
CA ASP A 61 -10.17 -9.48 10.33
C ASP A 61 -9.11 -10.09 9.43
N LEU A 62 -9.50 -11.08 8.61
CA LEU A 62 -8.73 -11.51 7.45
C LEU A 62 -8.92 -10.48 6.34
N THR A 63 -7.85 -9.97 5.76
CA THR A 63 -7.88 -8.93 4.73
C THR A 63 -7.24 -9.42 3.45
N VAL A 64 -7.88 -9.13 2.32
CA VAL A 64 -7.33 -9.34 0.97
C VAL A 64 -7.51 -8.07 0.16
N GLY A 65 -6.54 -7.73 -0.67
CA GLY A 65 -6.64 -6.52 -1.47
C GLY A 65 -5.55 -6.36 -2.51
N THR A 66 -5.65 -5.25 -3.21
CA THR A 66 -4.68 -4.85 -4.22
C THR A 66 -4.26 -3.41 -3.95
N ARG A 67 -2.99 -3.12 -4.23
CA ARG A 67 -2.44 -1.76 -4.16
C ARG A 67 -1.69 -1.46 -5.44
N PHE A 68 -2.05 -0.35 -6.07
CA PHE A 68 -1.33 0.18 -7.22
C PHE A 68 -0.54 1.40 -6.76
N MET A 69 0.77 1.37 -6.95
CA MET A 69 1.68 2.43 -6.53
C MET A 69 2.42 3.01 -7.73
N ASN A 70 2.51 4.33 -7.78
CA ASN A 70 3.28 5.07 -8.75
C ASN A 70 4.42 5.81 -8.02
N ARG A 71 5.67 5.48 -8.38
CA ARG A 71 6.90 6.08 -7.83
C ARG A 71 7.63 6.83 -8.97
N PRO A 72 7.63 8.17 -9.01
CA PRO A 72 8.50 8.93 -9.88
C PRO A 72 9.97 8.74 -9.45
N ILE A 73 10.82 8.31 -10.37
CA ILE A 73 12.27 8.20 -10.17
C ILE A 73 12.97 9.51 -10.58
N SER A 74 12.43 10.21 -11.59
CA SER A 74 12.93 11.49 -12.08
C SER A 74 11.79 12.34 -12.61
N GLU A 75 11.53 13.48 -11.99
CA GLU A 75 10.52 14.45 -12.46
C GLU A 75 10.90 15.07 -13.81
N SER A 76 12.20 15.27 -14.04
CA SER A 76 12.75 15.89 -15.26
C SER A 76 12.65 15.01 -16.51
N HIS A 77 12.51 13.70 -16.34
CA HIS A 77 12.52 12.72 -17.44
C HIS A 77 11.25 11.86 -17.50
N HIS A 78 10.21 12.22 -16.73
CA HIS A 78 8.95 11.47 -16.63
C HIS A 78 9.14 9.95 -16.41
N LEU A 79 10.18 9.56 -15.66
CA LEU A 79 10.50 8.17 -15.40
C LEU A 79 9.73 7.70 -14.16
N HIS A 80 8.84 6.72 -14.33
CA HIS A 80 7.98 6.21 -13.26
C HIS A 80 8.12 4.69 -13.10
N ILE A 81 8.31 4.21 -11.87
CA ILE A 81 8.05 2.82 -11.50
C ILE A 81 6.59 2.69 -11.11
N ARG A 82 5.87 1.82 -11.82
CA ARG A 82 4.50 1.42 -11.44
C ARG A 82 4.55 0.02 -10.88
N THR A 83 4.02 -0.16 -9.68
CA THR A 83 3.99 -1.46 -9.00
C THR A 83 2.55 -1.81 -8.69
N ALA A 84 2.17 -3.05 -8.99
CA ALA A 84 0.92 -3.65 -8.54
C ALA A 84 1.25 -4.70 -7.48
N GLU A 85 0.64 -4.57 -6.31
CA GLU A 85 0.87 -5.45 -5.16
C GLU A 85 -0.43 -6.13 -4.76
N TYR A 86 -0.33 -7.41 -4.42
CA TYR A 86 -1.40 -8.17 -3.78
C TYR A 86 -1.14 -8.21 -2.28
N LEU A 87 -2.16 -7.83 -1.51
CA LEU A 87 -2.10 -7.76 -0.06
C LEU A 87 -2.94 -8.90 0.52
N ILE A 88 -2.33 -9.69 1.40
CA ILE A 88 -3.00 -10.69 2.23
C ILE A 88 -2.51 -10.45 3.65
N GLY A 89 -3.45 -10.34 4.60
CA GLY A 89 -3.11 -9.99 5.97
C GLY A 89 -4.17 -10.41 6.96
N TYR A 90 -3.81 -10.32 8.25
CA TYR A 90 -4.70 -10.53 9.37
C TYR A 90 -4.50 -9.40 10.37
N ARG A 91 -5.60 -8.80 10.82
CA ARG A 91 -5.59 -7.64 11.72
C ARG A 91 -6.42 -7.93 12.96
N VAL A 92 -5.79 -7.90 14.13
CA VAL A 92 -6.51 -7.98 15.41
C VAL A 92 -7.00 -6.58 15.78
N THR A 93 -8.27 -6.47 16.17
CA THR A 93 -8.83 -5.22 16.71
C THR A 93 -8.97 -5.40 18.22
N PHE A 94 -8.42 -4.46 18.99
CA PHE A 94 -8.49 -4.42 20.45
C PHE A 94 -9.51 -3.36 20.88
#